data_AF-A0A2N2CEJ4-F1
#
_entry.id   AF-A0A2N2CEJ4-F1
#
_cell.length_a   1.000
_cell.length_b   1.000
_cell.length_c   1.000
_cell.angle_alpha   90.00
_cell.angle_beta   90.00
_cell.angle_gamma   90.00
#
_symmetry.space_group_name_H-M   'P 1'
#
loop_
_entity.id
_entity.type
_entity.pdbx_description
1 polymer ?
#
loop_
_entity_poly.entity_id
_entity_poly.type
_entity_poly.pdbx_seq_one_letter_code
_entity_poly.pdbx_strand_id
1 'polypeptide(L)'
;MREIIMLAAEEITMFCRLQMHVKKDLPIRSSEMGVLIYIQTQNEAVTPMMISNFFQIAKPSVTAMINELIKKNYLIKRPSATDGRSYTVSVTEKGQELVASTHDEYFKAIGMLENKMGDQDFKSFIQLIQKANTILSEEKRQ
;
A
#
# COMPACT_ATOMS: atom_id res chain seq x y z
N MET A 1 -30.99 13.61 -3.97
CA MET A 1 -29.61 14.03 -3.61
C MET A 1 -29.10 13.29 -2.37
N ARG A 2 -29.84 13.25 -1.24
CA ARG A 2 -29.43 12.49 -0.05
C ARG A 2 -29.36 10.97 -0.27
N GLU A 3 -30.27 10.39 -1.06
CA GLU A 3 -30.30 8.94 -1.32
C GLU A 3 -29.07 8.42 -2.09
N ILE A 4 -28.62 9.15 -3.13
CA ILE A 4 -27.44 8.77 -3.92
C ILE A 4 -26.17 8.80 -3.07
N ILE A 5 -26.04 9.76 -2.15
CA ILE A 5 -24.90 9.86 -1.24
C ILE A 5 -24.88 8.68 -0.25
N MET A 6 -26.04 8.29 0.27
CA MET A 6 -26.16 7.13 1.18
C MET A 6 -25.77 5.84 0.46
N LEU A 7 -26.29 5.61 -0.75
CA LEU A 7 -25.92 4.48 -1.59
C LEU A 7 -24.41 4.45 -1.86
N ALA A 8 -23.81 5.58 -2.23
CA ALA A 8 -22.37 5.64 -2.46
C ALA A 8 -21.56 5.29 -1.20
N ALA A 9 -21.99 5.75 -0.01
CA ALA A 9 -21.32 5.42 1.25
C ALA A 9 -21.42 3.92 1.58
N GLU A 10 -22.57 3.29 1.32
CA GLU A 10 -22.79 1.85 1.50
C GLU A 10 -21.91 1.03 0.54
N GLU A 11 -21.89 1.37 -0.75
CA GLU A 11 -21.08 0.69 -1.76
C GLU A 11 -19.57 0.82 -1.47
N ILE A 12 -19.10 2.01 -1.10
CA ILE A 12 -17.69 2.21 -0.72
C ILE A 12 -17.35 1.38 0.52
N THR A 13 -18.22 1.38 1.53
CA THR A 13 -18.03 0.58 2.75
C THR A 13 -17.97 -0.91 2.44
N MET A 14 -18.87 -1.39 1.57
CA MET A 14 -18.93 -2.77 1.17
C MET A 14 -17.70 -3.16 0.37
N PHE A 15 -17.31 -2.35 -0.61
CA PHE A 15 -16.10 -2.57 -1.41
C PHE A 15 -14.85 -2.68 -0.52
N CYS A 16 -14.65 -1.72 0.39
CA CYS A 16 -13.53 -1.73 1.33
C CYS A 16 -13.52 -3.02 2.17
N ARG A 17 -14.68 -3.43 2.68
CA ARG A 17 -14.81 -4.66 3.48
C ARG A 17 -14.50 -5.91 2.67
N LEU A 18 -15.08 -6.07 1.48
CA LEU A 18 -14.85 -7.24 0.62
C LEU A 18 -13.38 -7.33 0.21
N GLN A 19 -12.79 -6.21 -0.20
CA GLN A 19 -11.38 -6.13 -0.58
C GLN A 19 -10.45 -6.53 0.57
N MET A 20 -10.75 -6.12 1.80
CA MET A 20 -9.98 -6.52 2.98
C MET A 20 -10.16 -7.99 3.36
N HIS A 21 -11.31 -8.61 3.05
CA HIS A 21 -11.60 -10.00 3.38
C HIS A 21 -11.15 -11.00 2.32
N VAL A 22 -10.68 -10.54 1.16
CA VAL A 22 -9.97 -11.44 0.25
C VAL A 22 -8.78 -12.02 0.99
N LYS A 23 -8.87 -13.30 1.36
CA LYS A 23 -7.83 -14.00 2.08
C LYS A 23 -6.57 -14.00 1.20
N LYS A 24 -5.58 -13.26 1.64
CA LYS A 24 -4.23 -13.31 1.09
C LYS A 24 -3.45 -14.19 2.05
N ASP A 25 -2.91 -15.29 1.54
CA ASP A 25 -2.06 -16.17 2.33
C ASP A 25 -0.67 -15.54 2.46
N LEU A 26 -0.59 -14.49 3.28
CA LEU A 26 0.61 -13.70 3.49
C LEU A 26 1.19 -14.01 4.89
N PRO A 27 2.51 -14.21 5.01
CA PRO A 27 3.15 -14.39 6.30
C PRO A 27 3.28 -13.06 7.10
N ILE A 28 2.79 -11.96 6.54
CA ILE A 28 2.81 -10.60 7.10
C ILE A 28 1.48 -9.89 6.83
N ARG A 29 1.24 -8.75 7.48
CA ARG A 29 0.01 -7.96 7.24
C ARG A 29 -0.01 -7.41 5.81
N SER A 30 -1.19 -7.26 5.22
CA SER A 30 -1.32 -6.66 3.87
C SER A 30 -0.70 -5.27 3.75
N SER A 31 -0.76 -4.46 4.81
CA SER A 31 -0.11 -3.14 4.85
C SER A 31 1.42 -3.23 4.88
N GLU A 32 1.97 -4.18 5.63
CA GLU A 32 3.42 -4.48 5.67
C GLU A 32 3.90 -4.94 4.29
N MET A 33 3.12 -5.80 3.62
CA MET A 33 3.40 -6.26 2.26
C MET A 33 3.38 -5.12 1.25
N GLY A 34 2.39 -4.22 1.34
CA GLY A 34 2.34 -3.03 0.48
C GLY A 34 3.59 -2.16 0.63
N VAL A 35 4.08 -1.96 1.85
CA VAL A 35 5.34 -1.22 2.10
C VAL A 35 6.55 -1.96 1.52
N LEU A 36 6.65 -3.28 1.65
CA LEU A 36 7.74 -4.05 1.04
C LEU A 36 7.76 -3.90 -0.49
N ILE A 37 6.62 -4.08 -1.15
CA ILE A 37 6.49 -3.91 -2.62
C ILE A 37 6.85 -2.48 -3.02
N TYR A 38 6.38 -1.48 -2.27
CA TYR A 38 6.73 -0.08 -2.53
C TYR A 38 8.24 0.15 -2.47
N ILE A 39 8.91 -0.33 -1.41
CA ILE A 39 10.37 -0.15 -1.26
C ILE A 39 11.13 -0.89 -2.37
N GLN A 40 10.69 -2.09 -2.76
CA GLN A 40 11.34 -2.86 -3.82
C GLN A 40 11.19 -2.24 -5.21
N THR A 41 10.10 -1.52 -5.47
CA THR A 41 9.84 -0.87 -6.77
C THR A 41 10.53 0.50 -6.90
N GLN A 42 11.13 1.03 -5.84
CA GLN A 42 11.91 2.26 -5.93
C GLN A 42 13.34 1.96 -6.41
N ASN A 43 13.83 2.79 -7.34
CA ASN A 43 15.22 2.74 -7.81
C ASN A 43 16.22 3.33 -6.81
N GLU A 44 15.73 4.01 -5.77
CA GLU A 44 16.53 4.73 -4.78
C GLU A 44 16.21 4.29 -3.36
N ALA A 45 17.10 4.60 -2.42
CA ALA A 45 16.94 4.26 -1.02
C ALA A 45 15.74 5.01 -0.40
N VAL A 46 14.80 4.26 0.20
CA VAL A 46 13.52 4.81 0.69
C VAL A 46 13.64 5.30 2.13
N THR A 47 13.08 6.47 2.42
CA THR A 47 12.98 7.00 3.79
C THR A 47 11.60 6.73 4.40
N PRO A 48 11.48 6.68 5.75
CA PRO A 48 10.17 6.62 6.41
C PRO A 48 9.23 7.76 6.02
N MET A 49 9.78 8.94 5.71
CA MET A 49 9.00 10.08 5.23
C MET A 49 8.35 9.78 3.87
N MET A 50 9.09 9.18 2.94
CA MET A 50 8.55 8.80 1.63
C MET A 50 7.41 7.80 1.78
N ILE A 51 7.55 6.81 2.65
CA ILE A 51 6.49 5.82 2.94
C ILE A 51 5.26 6.51 3.56
N SER A 52 5.47 7.40 4.54
CA SER A 52 4.39 8.17 5.18
C SER A 52 3.61 8.99 4.15
N ASN A 53 4.31 9.69 3.25
CA ASN A 53 3.72 10.52 2.21
C ASN A 53 3.00 9.70 1.14
N PHE A 54 3.58 8.57 0.72
CA PHE A 54 2.99 7.71 -0.30
C PHE A 54 1.70 7.04 0.20
N PHE A 55 1.75 6.41 1.37
CA PHE A 55 0.61 5.68 1.94
C PHE A 55 -0.35 6.58 2.74
N GLN A 56 -0.06 7.87 2.90
CA GLN A 56 -0.88 8.83 3.66
C GLN A 56 -1.12 8.40 5.13
N ILE A 57 -0.16 7.67 5.71
CA ILE A 57 -0.20 7.15 7.08
C ILE A 57 0.74 7.93 8.01
N ALA A 58 0.39 8.00 9.29
CA ALA A 58 1.16 8.73 10.28
C ALA A 58 2.56 8.12 10.51
N LYS A 59 3.56 8.99 10.76
CA LYS A 59 4.96 8.59 10.99
C LYS A 59 5.15 7.52 12.09
N PRO A 60 4.43 7.57 13.23
CA PRO A 60 4.53 6.51 14.23
C PRO A 60 4.11 5.14 13.70
N SER A 61 3.04 5.08 12.90
CA SER A 61 2.55 3.84 12.28
C SER A 61 3.55 3.30 11.25
N VAL A 62 4.15 4.17 10.43
CA VAL A 62 5.24 3.78 9.51
C VAL A 62 6.41 3.19 10.28
N THR A 63 6.82 3.86 11.36
CA THR A 63 7.97 3.44 12.18
C THR A 63 7.73 2.08 12.82
N ALA A 64 6.53 1.85 13.38
CA ALA A 64 6.15 0.55 13.92
C ALA A 64 6.20 -0.54 12.85
N MET A 65 5.69 -0.25 11.64
CA MET A 65 5.67 -1.20 10.52
C MET A 65 7.09 -1.53 10.04
N ILE A 66 7.95 -0.53 9.87
CA ILE A 66 9.36 -0.71 9.50
C ILE A 66 10.09 -1.56 10.55
N ASN A 67 9.92 -1.26 11.83
CA ASN A 67 10.58 -2.00 12.90
C ASN A 67 10.15 -3.48 12.92
N GLU A 68 8.87 -3.76 12.69
CA GLU A 68 8.37 -5.14 12.62
C GLU A 68 8.94 -5.88 11.40
N LEU A 69 9.03 -5.23 10.23
CA LEU A 69 9.64 -5.79 9.03
C LEU A 69 11.15 -6.03 9.18
N ILE A 70 11.86 -5.16 9.90
CA ILE A 70 13.28 -5.37 10.25
C ILE A 70 13.42 -6.56 11.20
N LYS A 71 12.58 -6.64 12.25
CA LYS A 71 12.57 -7.76 13.20
C LYS A 71 12.36 -9.11 12.51
N LYS A 72 11.53 -9.13 11.45
CA LYS A 72 11.28 -10.32 10.61
C LYS A 72 12.38 -10.58 9.55
N ASN A 73 13.40 -9.74 9.49
CA ASN A 73 14.51 -9.78 8.52
C ASN A 73 14.09 -9.55 7.06
N TYR A 74 13.02 -8.78 6.81
CA TYR A 74 12.58 -8.41 5.46
C TYR A 74 13.10 -7.04 5.01
N LEU A 75 13.41 -6.17 5.98
CA LEU A 75 14.04 -4.86 5.74
C LEU A 75 15.35 -4.75 6.49
N ILE A 76 16.27 -3.96 5.92
CA ILE A 76 17.49 -3.51 6.58
C ILE A 76 17.49 -1.99 6.67
N LYS A 77 17.90 -1.47 7.83
CA LYS A 77 18.08 -0.03 8.07
C LYS A 77 19.50 0.37 7.72
N ARG A 78 19.65 1.43 6.93
CA ARG A 78 20.95 2.07 6.63
C ARG A 78 20.97 3.48 7.22
N PRO A 79 21.85 3.76 8.20
CA PRO A 79 22.02 5.11 8.72
C PRO A 79 22.45 6.05 7.60
N SER A 80 21.95 7.28 7.59
CA SER A 80 22.49 8.29 6.70
C SER A 80 23.90 8.68 7.15
N ALA A 81 24.84 8.73 6.21
CA ALA A 81 26.21 9.19 6.47
C ALA A 81 26.28 10.70 6.73
N THR A 82 25.25 11.46 6.32
CA THR A 82 25.24 12.93 6.36
C THR A 82 24.32 13.51 7.43
N ASP A 83 23.33 12.75 7.89
CA ASP A 83 22.40 13.17 8.94
C ASP A 83 22.10 12.00 9.88
N GLY A 84 22.67 12.01 11.08
CA GLY A 84 22.47 10.96 12.09
C GLY A 84 21.02 10.79 12.58
N ARG A 85 20.12 11.73 12.24
CA ARG A 85 18.68 11.64 12.55
C ARG A 85 17.88 10.99 11.42
N SER A 86 18.47 10.82 10.23
CA SER A 86 17.83 10.24 9.06
C SER A 86 18.37 8.85 8.75
N TYR A 87 17.51 7.99 8.22
CA TYR A 87 17.88 6.66 7.76
C TYR A 87 17.06 6.27 6.55
N THR A 88 17.63 5.37 5.76
CA THR A 88 16.93 4.72 4.67
C THR A 88 16.69 3.25 4.99
N VAL A 89 15.73 2.66 4.30
CA VAL A 89 15.41 1.25 4.35
C VAL A 89 15.58 0.63 2.98
N SER A 90 16.01 -0.62 2.95
CA SER A 90 16.12 -1.42 1.75
C SER A 90 15.59 -2.82 2.02
N VAL A 91 15.08 -3.49 1.00
CA VAL A 91 14.60 -4.87 1.10
C VAL A 91 15.80 -5.82 1.15
N THR A 92 15.79 -6.76 2.10
CA THR A 92 16.78 -7.85 2.17
C THR A 92 16.51 -8.91 1.11
N GLU A 93 17.43 -9.86 0.91
CA GLU A 93 17.19 -11.01 0.02
C GLU A 93 15.93 -11.78 0.42
N LYS A 94 15.78 -12.10 1.71
CA LYS A 94 14.57 -12.71 2.27
C LYS A 94 13.30 -11.90 1.99
N GLY A 95 13.39 -10.56 2.02
CA GLY A 95 12.25 -9.69 1.69
C GLY A 95 11.90 -9.74 0.19
N GLN A 96 12.90 -9.81 -0.68
CA GLN A 96 12.70 -9.93 -2.12
C GLN A 96 12.07 -11.27 -2.49
N GLU A 97 12.53 -12.37 -1.87
CA GLU A 97 11.92 -13.70 -1.99
C GLU A 97 10.46 -13.71 -1.55
N LEU A 98 10.15 -13.04 -0.43
CA LEU A 98 8.78 -12.92 0.03
C LEU A 98 7.91 -12.19 -1.00
N VAL A 99 8.39 -11.06 -1.52
CA VAL A 99 7.65 -10.30 -2.54
C VAL A 99 7.43 -11.13 -3.79
N ALA A 100 8.46 -11.83 -4.28
CA ALA A 100 8.36 -12.67 -5.47
C ALA A 100 7.36 -13.83 -5.26
N SER A 101 7.40 -14.51 -4.12
CA SER A 101 6.55 -15.68 -3.82
C SER A 101 5.10 -15.34 -3.50
N THR A 102 4.81 -14.11 -3.10
CA THR A 102 3.44 -13.69 -2.70
C THR A 102 2.88 -12.55 -3.54
N HIS A 103 3.56 -12.20 -4.64
CA HIS A 103 3.13 -11.16 -5.59
C HIS A 103 1.70 -11.41 -6.07
N ASP A 104 1.44 -12.60 -6.61
CA ASP A 104 0.14 -12.94 -7.18
C ASP A 104 -0.97 -12.93 -6.12
N GLU A 105 -0.68 -13.43 -4.91
CA GLU A 105 -1.66 -13.42 -3.81
C GLU A 105 -1.93 -12.03 -3.26
N TYR A 106 -0.96 -11.12 -3.34
CA TYR A 106 -1.18 -9.72 -3.02
C TYR A 106 -2.11 -9.03 -4.02
N PHE A 107 -1.97 -9.33 -5.31
CA PHE A 107 -2.75 -8.71 -6.39
C PHE A 107 -4.01 -9.48 -6.79
N LYS A 108 -4.23 -10.68 -6.26
CA LYS A 108 -5.33 -11.59 -6.58
C LYS A 108 -6.71 -10.94 -6.70
N ALA A 109 -7.08 -10.11 -5.72
CA ALA A 109 -8.37 -9.43 -5.72
C ALA A 109 -8.51 -8.46 -6.90
N ILE A 110 -7.46 -7.66 -7.17
CA ILE A 110 -7.45 -6.68 -8.24
C ILE A 110 -7.37 -7.37 -9.61
N GLY A 111 -6.55 -8.40 -9.75
CA GLY A 111 -6.49 -9.20 -10.98
C GLY A 111 -7.81 -9.92 -11.27
N MET A 112 -8.54 -10.36 -10.25
CA MET A 112 -9.90 -10.89 -10.43
C MET A 112 -10.87 -9.81 -10.94
N LEU A 113 -10.81 -8.60 -10.40
CA LEU A 113 -11.64 -7.47 -10.87
C LEU A 113 -11.31 -7.12 -12.32
N GLU A 114 -10.03 -6.99 -12.68
CA GLU A 114 -9.58 -6.75 -14.05
C GLU A 114 -10.15 -7.81 -15.02
N ASN A 115 -9.97 -9.10 -14.71
CA ASN A 115 -10.45 -10.20 -15.54
C ASN A 115 -11.99 -10.24 -15.68
N LYS A 116 -12.74 -9.88 -14.64
CA LYS A 116 -14.21 -9.99 -14.62
C LYS A 116 -14.92 -8.74 -15.13
N MET A 117 -14.32 -7.57 -14.99
CA MET A 117 -14.84 -6.31 -15.52
C MET A 117 -14.47 -6.12 -16.99
N GLY A 118 -13.32 -6.66 -17.41
CA GLY A 118 -12.75 -6.39 -18.72
C GLY A 118 -12.06 -5.02 -18.79
N ASP A 119 -11.22 -4.86 -19.82
CA ASP A 119 -10.27 -3.75 -19.92
C ASP A 119 -10.89 -2.36 -19.83
N GLN A 120 -12.04 -2.13 -20.48
CA GLN A 120 -12.66 -0.80 -20.56
C GLN A 120 -13.22 -0.36 -19.20
N ASP A 121 -13.99 -1.22 -18.56
CA ASP A 121 -14.60 -0.94 -17.26
C ASP A 121 -13.54 -0.87 -16.16
N PHE A 122 -12.53 -1.74 -16.19
CA PHE A 122 -11.44 -1.70 -15.24
C PHE A 122 -10.61 -0.42 -15.37
N LYS A 123 -10.28 0.03 -16.59
CA LYS A 123 -9.59 1.32 -16.80
C LYS A 123 -10.42 2.50 -16.26
N SER A 124 -11.73 2.49 -16.53
CA SER A 124 -12.64 3.52 -16.03
C SER A 124 -12.71 3.53 -14.49
N PHE A 125 -12.76 2.34 -13.88
CA PHE A 125 -12.73 2.17 -12.43
C PHE A 125 -11.47 2.76 -11.79
N ILE A 126 -10.29 2.46 -12.35
CA ILE A 126 -9.02 3.02 -11.86
C ILE A 126 -8.99 4.55 -12.01
N GLN A 127 -9.45 5.10 -13.13
CA GLN A 127 -9.52 6.55 -13.33
C GLN A 127 -10.42 7.24 -12.30
N LEU A 128 -11.58 6.67 -12.00
CA LEU A 128 -12.51 7.20 -11.01
C LEU A 128 -11.93 7.15 -9.59
N ILE A 129 -11.26 6.05 -9.21
CA ILE A 129 -10.54 5.95 -7.93
C ILE A 129 -9.44 7.00 -7.83
N GLN A 130 -8.64 7.18 -8.89
CA GLN A 130 -7.57 8.17 -8.91
C GLN A 130 -8.12 9.58 -8.70
N LYS A 131 -9.21 9.94 -9.41
CA LYS A 131 -9.89 11.22 -9.24
C LYS A 131 -10.41 11.41 -7.81
N ALA A 132 -11.03 10.38 -7.22
CA ALA A 132 -11.49 10.42 -5.84
C ALA A 132 -10.33 10.62 -4.85
N ASN A 133 -9.22 9.91 -5.04
CA ASN A 133 -8.02 10.03 -4.20
C ASN A 133 -7.42 11.44 -4.26
N THR A 134 -7.35 12.06 -5.45
CA THR A 134 -6.89 13.45 -5.59
C THR A 134 -7.73 14.39 -4.75
N ILE A 135 -9.07 14.36 -4.91
CA ILE A 135 -10.00 15.22 -4.17
C ILE A 135 -9.84 15.03 -2.65
N LEU A 136 -9.83 13.78 -2.17
CA LEU A 136 -9.71 13.49 -0.73
C LEU A 136 -8.33 13.88 -0.16
N SER A 137 -7.27 13.84 -0.98
CA SER A 137 -5.93 14.23 -0.55
C SER A 137 -5.76 15.74 -0.42
N GLU A 138 -6.51 16.53 -1.19
CA GLU A 138 -6.51 17.99 -1.13
C GLU A 138 -7.20 18.49 0.14
N GLU A 139 -8.36 17.92 0.47
CA GLU A 139 -9.11 18.23 1.70
C GLU A 139 -8.29 17.96 2.97
N LYS A 140 -7.47 16.90 3.00
CA LYS A 140 -6.63 16.56 4.15
C LYS A 140 -5.48 17.56 4.38
N ARG A 141 -5.16 18.40 3.39
CA ARG A 141 -4.09 19.42 3.48
C ARG A 141 -4.60 20.79 3.91
N GLN A 142 -5.93 20.99 3.96
CA GLN A 142 -6.58 22.18 4.52
C GLN A 142 -6.76 22.01 6.03
#